data_AF-A0A7X7THV9-F1
#
_entry.id   AF-A0A7X7THV9-F1
#
_cell.length_a   1.000
_cell.length_b   1.000
_cell.length_c   1.000
_cell.angle_alpha   90.00
_cell.angle_beta   90.00
_cell.angle_gamma   90.00
#
_symmetry.space_group_name_H-M   'P 1'
#
loop_
_entity.id
_entity.type
_entity.pdbx_description
1 polymer ?
#
loop_
_entity_poly.entity_id
_entity_poly.type
_entity_poly.pdbx_seq_one_letter_code
_entity_poly.pdbx_strand_id
1 'polypeptide(L)'
;MKRKITFDLGGYTFSFLSDEPGEKIQKMKTDLENELSRYRQHIESNPEEGLKEVFVLMLLNHVTRETQLEEEVKRLEEKVERLSLEVGHVKSNRSDMVG
;
A
#
# COMPACT_ATOMS: atom_id res chain seq x y z
N MET A 1 18.20 -9.18 -10.58
CA MET A 1 18.97 -8.32 -11.49
C MET A 1 18.08 -7.16 -11.90
N LYS A 2 18.53 -5.90 -11.74
CA LYS A 2 17.73 -4.73 -12.13
C LYS A 2 17.56 -4.69 -13.65
N ARG A 3 16.34 -4.43 -14.12
CA ARG A 3 16.01 -4.27 -15.54
C ARG A 3 15.28 -2.94 -15.76
N LYS A 4 15.41 -2.41 -16.97
CA LYS A 4 14.66 -1.24 -17.40
C LYS A 4 13.20 -1.62 -17.63
N ILE A 5 12.31 -0.94 -16.93
CA ILE A 5 10.86 -1.01 -17.11
C ILE A 5 10.42 0.26 -17.81
N THR A 6 9.50 0.14 -18.75
CA THR A 6 8.90 1.28 -19.44
C THR A 6 7.39 1.07 -19.50
N PHE A 7 6.62 2.10 -19.16
CA PHE A 7 5.17 2.08 -19.28
C PHE A 7 4.62 3.47 -19.60
N ASP A 8 3.45 3.49 -20.23
CA ASP A 8 2.72 4.72 -20.50
C ASP A 8 1.67 4.95 -19.41
N LEU A 9 1.54 6.19 -18.94
CA LEU A 9 0.55 6.61 -17.95
C LEU A 9 0.16 8.06 -18.24
N GLY A 10 -1.15 8.32 -18.39
CA GLY A 10 -1.67 9.67 -18.64
C GLY A 10 -1.18 10.33 -19.93
N GLY A 11 -0.79 9.53 -20.94
CA GLY A 11 -0.23 10.04 -22.20
C GLY A 11 1.29 10.29 -22.16
N TYR A 12 1.96 9.97 -21.05
CA TYR A 12 3.41 10.11 -20.89
C TYR A 12 4.07 8.75 -20.73
N THR A 13 5.25 8.60 -21.32
CA THR A 13 6.07 7.39 -21.18
C THR A 13 7.05 7.54 -20.02
N PHE A 14 6.96 6.66 -19.04
CA PHE A 14 7.86 6.59 -17.90
C PHE A 14 8.84 5.44 -18.04
N SER A 15 10.07 5.63 -17.57
CA SER A 15 11.09 4.60 -17.57
C SER A 15 11.89 4.63 -16.27
N PHE A 16 12.06 3.47 -15.64
CA PHE A 16 12.79 3.31 -14.38
C PHE A 16 13.46 1.94 -14.30
N LEU A 17 14.40 1.78 -13.36
CA LEU A 17 15.08 0.52 -13.10
C LEU A 17 14.43 -0.20 -11.91
N SER A 18 14.08 -1.46 -12.08
CA SER A 18 13.51 -2.29 -11.01
C SER A 18 13.95 -3.75 -11.14
N ASP A 19 14.09 -4.44 -10.02
CA ASP A 19 14.31 -5.89 -9.93
C ASP A 19 13.02 -6.66 -9.55
N GLU A 20 11.90 -5.95 -9.38
CA GLU A 20 10.60 -6.55 -9.04
C GLU A 20 10.12 -7.54 -10.12
N PRO A 21 9.33 -8.57 -9.75
CA PRO A 21 8.75 -9.50 -10.71
C PRO A 21 7.88 -8.79 -11.76
N GLY A 22 7.88 -9.31 -12.99
CA GLY A 22 7.10 -8.72 -14.10
C GLY A 22 5.61 -8.62 -13.79
N GLU A 23 5.04 -9.64 -13.16
CA GLU A 23 3.62 -9.67 -12.75
C GLU A 23 3.28 -8.56 -11.75
N LYS A 24 4.17 -8.28 -10.80
CA LYS A 24 3.99 -7.19 -9.82
C LYS A 24 4.02 -5.83 -10.51
N ILE A 25 4.96 -5.64 -11.45
CA ILE A 25 5.01 -4.42 -12.27
C ILE A 25 3.74 -4.24 -13.09
N GLN A 26 3.21 -5.30 -13.72
CA GLN A 26 1.97 -5.22 -14.50
C GLN A 26 0.78 -4.86 -13.61
N LYS A 27 0.66 -5.50 -12.44
CA LYS A 27 -0.38 -5.16 -11.46
C LYS A 27 -0.29 -3.70 -11.03
N MET A 28 0.90 -3.21 -10.68
CA MET A 28 1.11 -1.80 -10.31
C MET A 28 0.69 -0.86 -11.44
N LYS A 29 1.02 -1.19 -12.70
CA LYS A 29 0.60 -0.40 -13.85
C LYS A 29 -0.92 -0.33 -13.96
N THR A 30 -1.61 -1.47 -13.86
CA THR A 30 -3.08 -1.52 -13.89
C THR A 30 -3.71 -0.73 -12.74
N ASP A 31 -3.16 -0.83 -11.53
CA ASP A 31 -3.67 -0.09 -10.36
C ASP A 31 -3.51 1.43 -10.56
N LEU A 32 -2.36 1.88 -11.07
CA LEU A 32 -2.13 3.29 -11.41
C LEU A 32 -3.06 3.80 -12.50
N GLU A 33 -3.27 3.04 -13.58
CA GLU A 33 -4.20 3.40 -14.66
C GLU A 33 -5.65 3.51 -14.15
N ASN A 34 -6.06 2.57 -13.31
CA ASN A 34 -7.39 2.58 -12.70
C ASN A 34 -7.59 3.79 -11.78
N GLU A 35 -6.59 4.15 -10.98
CA GLU A 35 -6.66 5.33 -10.13
C GLU A 35 -6.67 6.62 -10.96
N LEU A 36 -5.79 6.73 -11.95
CA LEU A 36 -5.73 7.89 -12.86
C LEU A 36 -7.06 8.12 -13.60
N SER A 37 -7.73 7.03 -13.99
CA SER A 37 -9.01 7.11 -14.72
C SER A 37 -10.10 7.89 -13.95
N ARG A 38 -10.03 7.91 -12.61
CA ARG A 38 -10.98 8.64 -11.74
C ARG A 38 -10.84 10.15 -11.87
N TYR A 39 -9.68 10.62 -12.36
CA TYR A 39 -9.36 12.03 -12.51
C TYR A 39 -9.33 12.47 -13.97
N ARG A 40 -9.81 11.64 -14.91
CA ARG A 40 -9.76 11.94 -16.35
C ARG A 40 -10.34 13.31 -16.69
N GLN A 41 -11.51 13.66 -16.15
CA GLN A 41 -12.15 14.95 -16.41
C GLN A 41 -11.29 16.14 -15.94
N HIS A 42 -10.60 15.99 -14.81
CA HIS A 42 -9.69 17.00 -14.26
C HIS A 42 -8.48 17.19 -15.18
N ILE A 43 -7.86 16.08 -15.59
CA ILE A 43 -6.73 16.07 -16.53
C ILE A 43 -7.14 16.68 -17.87
N GLU A 44 -8.30 16.31 -18.43
CA GLU A 44 -8.76 16.84 -19.72
C GLU A 44 -8.98 18.36 -19.71
N SER A 45 -9.38 18.92 -18.56
CA SER A 45 -9.59 20.38 -18.42
C SER A 45 -8.30 21.19 -18.33
N ASN A 46 -7.20 20.58 -17.88
CA ASN A 46 -5.86 21.17 -17.83
C ASN A 46 -4.80 20.05 -17.92
N PRO A 47 -4.38 19.62 -19.12
CA PRO A 47 -3.63 18.38 -19.29
C PRO A 47 -2.30 18.31 -18.53
N GLU A 48 -1.50 19.37 -18.58
CA GLU A 48 -0.18 19.33 -17.97
C GLU A 48 -0.23 19.52 -16.46
N GLU A 49 -0.97 20.52 -15.99
CA GLU A 49 -1.06 20.81 -14.55
C GLU A 49 -1.95 19.80 -13.83
N GLY A 50 -3.07 19.42 -14.45
CA GLY A 50 -3.98 18.41 -13.92
C GLY A 50 -3.31 17.05 -13.76
N LEU A 51 -2.39 16.67 -14.66
CA LEU A 51 -1.63 15.44 -14.48
C LEU A 51 -0.64 15.54 -13.31
N LYS A 52 0.07 16.67 -13.14
CA LYS A 52 0.98 16.89 -12.00
C LYS A 52 0.22 16.85 -10.68
N GLU A 53 -0.91 17.56 -10.60
CA GLU A 53 -1.80 17.60 -9.44
C GLU A 53 -2.31 16.19 -9.09
N VAL A 54 -2.75 15.43 -10.09
CA VAL A 54 -3.23 14.06 -9.89
C VAL A 54 -2.10 13.13 -9.42
N PHE A 55 -0.89 13.24 -9.97
CA PHE A 55 0.24 12.43 -9.48
C PHE A 55 0.61 12.76 -8.03
N VAL A 56 0.62 14.03 -7.65
CA VAL A 56 0.83 14.43 -6.25
C VAL A 56 -0.27 13.86 -5.37
N LEU A 57 -1.53 13.94 -5.79
CA LEU A 57 -2.66 13.39 -5.05
C LEU A 57 -2.54 11.86 -4.88
N MET A 58 -2.20 11.13 -5.95
CA MET A 58 -1.99 9.69 -5.90
C MET A 58 -0.85 9.30 -4.93
N LEU A 59 0.26 10.05 -4.94
CA LEU A 59 1.36 9.87 -3.99
C LEU A 59 0.90 10.11 -2.55
N LEU A 60 0.18 11.20 -2.29
CA LEU A 60 -0.34 11.51 -0.95
C LEU A 60 -1.33 10.45 -0.45
N ASN A 61 -2.21 9.95 -1.33
CA ASN A 61 -3.12 8.85 -1.02
C ASN A 61 -2.35 7.58 -0.66
N HIS A 62 -1.29 7.27 -1.40
CA HIS A 62 -0.47 6.08 -1.15
C HIS A 62 0.24 6.16 0.19
N VAL A 63 0.92 7.29 0.47
CA VAL A 63 1.59 7.54 1.76
C VAL A 63 0.59 7.48 2.90
N THR A 64 -0.58 8.11 2.77
CA THR A 64 -1.63 8.08 3.81
C THR A 64 -2.10 6.65 4.10
N ARG A 65 -2.31 5.86 3.04
CA ARG A 65 -2.73 4.46 3.19
C ARG A 65 -1.64 3.60 3.83
N GLU A 66 -0.38 3.82 3.47
CA GLU A 66 0.76 3.12 4.06
C GLU A 66 0.84 3.42 5.56
N THR A 67 0.78 4.68 5.96
CA THR A 67 0.76 5.09 7.38
C THR A 67 -0.41 4.45 8.14
N GLN A 68 -1.62 4.43 7.55
CA GLN A 68 -2.78 3.78 8.18
C GLN A 68 -2.59 2.27 8.36
N LEU A 69 -1.97 1.60 7.39
CA LEU A 69 -1.68 0.17 7.48
C LEU A 69 -0.61 -0.14 8.53
N GLU A 70 0.42 0.71 8.64
CA GLU A 70 1.45 0.59 9.70
C GLU A 70 0.83 0.73 11.10
N GLU A 71 -0.05 1.73 11.29
CA GLU A 71 -0.78 1.92 12.54
C GLU A 71 -1.70 0.72 12.86
N GLU A 72 -2.39 0.18 11.86
CA GLU A 72 -3.26 -0.99 12.03
C GLU A 72 -2.46 -2.25 12.38
N VAL A 73 -1.34 -2.48 11.70
CA VAL A 73 -0.42 -3.60 12.00
C VAL A 73 0.05 -3.50 13.44
N LYS A 74 0.55 -2.33 13.86
CA LYS A 74 0.98 -2.11 15.26
C LYS A 74 -0.15 -2.38 16.26
N ARG A 75 -1.36 -1.90 15.98
CA ARG A 75 -2.53 -2.14 16.83
C ARG A 75 -2.87 -3.63 16.92
N LEU A 76 -2.74 -4.36 15.83
CA LEU A 76 -2.99 -5.80 15.77
C LEU A 76 -1.90 -6.58 16.51
N GLU A 77 -0.63 -6.21 16.39
CA GLU A 77 0.48 -6.79 17.14
C GLU A 77 0.29 -6.62 18.65
N GLU A 78 -0.02 -5.41 19.12
CA GLU A 78 -0.32 -5.14 20.53
C GLU A 78 -1.52 -5.96 21.02
N LYS A 79 -2.54 -6.15 20.18
CA LYS A 79 -3.72 -6.97 20.51
C LYS A 79 -3.34 -8.44 20.63
N VAL A 80 -2.51 -8.96 19.72
CA VAL A 80 -2.03 -10.35 19.75
C VAL A 80 -1.16 -10.60 20.98
N GLU A 81 -0.28 -9.66 21.33
CA GLU A 81 0.57 -9.74 22.52
C GLU A 81 -0.28 -9.81 23.80
N ARG A 82 -1.25 -8.90 23.97
CA ARG A 82 -2.18 -8.92 25.12
C ARG A 82 -2.94 -10.25 25.24
N LEU A 83 -3.52 -10.72 24.14
CA LEU A 83 -4.26 -11.98 24.14
C LEU A 83 -3.34 -13.18 24.44
N SER A 84 -2.10 -13.16 23.97
CA SER A 84 -1.12 -14.22 24.26
C SER A 84 -0.76 -14.27 25.75
N LEU A 85 -0.60 -13.11 26.39
CA LEU A 85 -0.39 -13.01 27.84
C LEU A 85 -1.62 -13.52 28.60
N GLU A 86 -2.83 -13.15 28.23
CA GLU A 86 -4.07 -13.62 28.88
C GLU A 86 -4.20 -15.15 28.80
N VAL A 87 -3.94 -15.75 27.65
CA VAL A 87 -3.96 -17.22 27.48
C VAL A 87 -2.87 -17.90 28.33
N GLY A 88 -1.69 -17.29 28.46
CA GLY A 88 -0.63 -17.77 29.36
C GLY A 88 -1.04 -17.80 30.83
N HIS A 89 -1.70 -16.73 31.30
CA HIS A 89 -2.21 -16.65 32.68
C HIS A 89 -3.33 -17.67 32.97
N VAL A 90 -4.21 -17.93 32.00
CA VAL A 90 -5.28 -18.93 32.15
C VAL A 90 -4.72 -20.36 32.25
N LYS A 91 -3.63 -20.68 31.56
CA LYS A 91 -2.97 -21.99 31.68
C LYS A 91 -2.25 -22.16 33.03
N SER A 92 -1.62 -21.09 33.55
CA SER A 92 -0.95 -21.11 34.86
C SER A 92 -1.95 -21.36 35.99
N ASN A 93 -3.06 -20.61 36.03
CA ASN A 93 -4.05 -20.72 37.11
C ASN A 93 -4.81 -22.06 37.14
N ARG A 94 -4.87 -22.81 36.03
CA ARG A 94 -5.45 -24.17 36.02
C ARG A 94 -4.51 -25.23 36.58
N SER A 95 -3.20 -25.02 36.52
CA SER A 95 -2.22 -25.97 37.09
C SER A 95 -2.18 -25.88 38.62
N ASP A 96 -2.50 -24.71 39.18
CA ASP A 96 -2.44 -24.46 40.64
C ASP A 96 -3.71 -24.89 41.40
N MET A 97 -4.80 -25.24 40.69
CA MET A 97 -6.04 -25.73 41.28
C MET A 97 -6.17 -27.26 41.31
N VAL A 98 -5.14 -27.99 40.87
CA VAL A 98 -5.05 -29.46 40.96
C VAL A 98 -3.89 -29.80 41.90
N GLY A 99 -4.10 -29.55 43.20
CA GLY A 99 -3.19 -29.89 44.29
C GLY A 99 -3.95 -30.53 45.43
#